data_AF-A0A1L0ANB0-F1
#
_entry.id   AF-A0A1L0ANB0-F1
#
_cell.length_a   1.000
_cell.length_b   1.000
_cell.length_c   1.000
_cell.angle_alpha   90.00
_cell.angle_beta   90.00
_cell.angle_gamma   90.00
#
_symmetry.space_group_name_H-M   'P 1'
#
loop_
_entity.id
_entity.type
_entity.pdbx_description
1 polymer ?
#
loop_
_entity_poly.entity_id
_entity_poly.type
_entity_poly.pdbx_seq_one_letter_code
_entity_poly.pdbx_strand_id
1 'polypeptide(L)'
;MRSIGDLKHELKDQDIKQSHFCREYFVNRVLPDATSAQLSDHYARFKKLTINSTPERVMPYINFFMQAYCKDSIYTQADRSAAWEMWVELDTRIATQQLAKEEGVDKSALTSIYALFQIHRELAKRHGPNCKSYYLLAKGYFENEIRPFTAKWHQHLDEESSDIFRKELYQLQEKMNEFKSKLEQVSG
;
A
#
# COMPACT_ATOMS: atom_id res chain seq x y z
N MET A 1 17.34 -0.72 -7.35
CA MET A 1 17.07 0.54 -6.61
C MET A 1 17.15 1.67 -7.63
N ARG A 2 16.13 2.55 -7.73
CA ARG A 2 16.15 3.65 -8.73
C ARG A 2 17.36 4.55 -8.51
N SER A 3 18.01 4.96 -9.59
CA SER A 3 19.20 5.81 -9.58
C SER A 3 18.83 7.28 -9.76
N ILE A 4 19.79 8.19 -9.53
CA ILE A 4 19.61 9.61 -9.90
C ILE A 4 19.51 9.81 -11.42
N GLY A 5 20.07 8.89 -12.21
CA GLY A 5 19.94 8.90 -13.67
C GLY A 5 18.49 8.69 -14.09
N ASP A 6 17.84 7.71 -13.49
CA ASP A 6 16.44 7.37 -13.73
C ASP A 6 15.54 8.56 -13.39
N LEU A 7 15.72 9.18 -12.22
CA LEU A 7 14.98 10.39 -11.82
C LEU A 7 15.16 11.54 -12.82
N LYS A 8 16.39 11.81 -13.26
CA LYS A 8 16.67 12.90 -14.20
C LYS A 8 16.03 12.65 -15.57
N HIS A 9 15.97 11.38 -15.99
CA HIS A 9 15.27 10.99 -17.21
C HIS A 9 13.76 11.19 -17.07
N GLU A 10 13.15 10.70 -16.00
CA GLU A 10 11.70 10.82 -15.77
C GLU A 10 11.25 12.29 -15.63
N LEU A 11 12.03 13.13 -14.95
CA LEU A 11 11.78 14.57 -14.89
C LEU A 11 11.76 15.18 -16.30
N LYS A 12 12.70 14.78 -17.16
CA LYS A 12 12.76 15.27 -18.54
C LYS A 12 11.56 14.77 -19.36
N ASP A 13 11.19 13.50 -19.21
CA ASP A 13 10.10 12.89 -19.98
C ASP A 13 8.74 13.52 -19.65
N GLN A 14 8.55 13.97 -18.40
CA GLN A 14 7.35 14.67 -17.94
C GLN A 14 7.42 16.21 -18.14
N ASP A 15 8.44 16.72 -18.84
CA ASP A 15 8.70 18.15 -19.05
C ASP A 15 8.83 18.96 -17.74
N ILE A 16 9.35 18.33 -16.69
CA ILE A 16 9.60 18.95 -15.39
C ILE A 16 11.05 19.45 -15.32
N LYS A 17 11.19 20.77 -15.17
CA LYS A 17 12.52 21.39 -14.98
C LYS A 17 13.13 20.94 -13.65
N GLN A 18 14.37 20.43 -13.68
CA GLN A 18 15.10 20.01 -12.48
C GLN A 18 15.20 21.13 -11.43
N SER A 19 15.33 22.40 -11.86
CA SER A 19 15.34 23.56 -10.96
C SER A 19 14.01 23.78 -10.24
N HIS A 20 12.89 23.59 -10.94
CA HIS A 20 11.54 23.65 -10.37
C HIS A 20 11.34 22.52 -9.36
N PHE A 21 11.63 21.29 -9.77
CA PHE A 21 11.59 20.10 -8.90
C PHE A 21 12.40 20.28 -7.61
N CYS A 22 13.66 20.72 -7.73
CA CYS A 22 14.54 20.91 -6.58
C CYS A 22 14.05 22.02 -5.64
N ARG A 23 13.42 23.06 -6.20
CA ARG A 23 12.80 24.13 -5.41
C ARG A 23 11.62 23.58 -4.62
N GLU A 24 10.70 22.88 -5.28
CA GLU A 24 9.53 22.30 -4.61
C GLU A 24 9.93 21.29 -3.53
N TYR A 25 10.89 20.40 -3.83
CA TYR A 25 11.44 19.49 -2.82
C TYR A 25 11.94 20.24 -1.59
N PHE A 26 12.81 21.24 -1.79
CA PHE A 26 13.48 21.91 -0.68
C PHE A 26 12.50 22.70 0.19
N VAL A 27 11.55 23.41 -0.42
CA VAL A 27 10.50 24.15 0.28
C VAL A 27 9.58 23.21 1.05
N ASN A 28 9.12 22.12 0.44
CA ASN A 28 8.14 21.23 1.06
C ASN A 28 8.75 20.25 2.08
N ARG A 29 10.04 19.94 2.01
CA ARG A 29 10.66 18.87 2.82
C ARG A 29 11.78 19.32 3.74
N VAL A 30 12.37 20.49 3.52
CA VAL A 30 13.57 20.92 4.24
C VAL A 30 13.36 22.27 4.90
N LEU A 31 12.99 23.29 4.15
CA LEU A 31 12.88 24.66 4.63
C LEU A 31 11.78 25.44 3.88
N PRO A 32 10.57 25.57 4.46
CA PRO A 32 9.45 26.27 3.83
C PRO A 32 9.76 27.71 3.41
N ASP A 33 10.47 28.47 4.26
CA ASP A 33 10.79 29.88 4.02
C ASP A 33 12.20 30.07 3.42
N ALA A 34 12.61 29.16 2.54
CA ALA A 34 13.94 29.20 1.94
C ALA A 34 14.16 30.44 1.05
N THR A 35 15.29 31.10 1.27
CA THR A 35 15.73 32.23 0.43
C THR A 35 16.18 31.77 -0.96
N SER A 36 16.21 32.69 -1.93
CA SER A 36 16.71 32.42 -3.28
C SER A 36 18.14 31.87 -3.31
N ALA A 37 19.00 32.34 -2.40
CA ALA A 37 20.38 31.83 -2.28
C ALA A 37 20.41 30.36 -1.84
N GLN A 38 19.64 30.00 -0.81
CA GLN A 38 19.55 28.61 -0.33
C GLN A 38 18.98 27.66 -1.39
N LEU A 39 17.99 28.10 -2.16
CA LEU A 39 17.44 27.34 -3.28
C LEU A 39 18.46 27.11 -4.39
N SER A 40 19.25 28.15 -4.73
CA SER A 40 20.33 28.05 -5.72
C SER A 40 21.41 27.06 -5.28
N ASP A 41 21.86 27.15 -4.02
CA ASP A 41 22.86 26.26 -3.43
C ASP A 41 22.38 24.81 -3.41
N HIS A 42 21.12 24.60 -3.02
CA HIS A 42 20.51 23.28 -3.03
C HIS A 42 20.48 22.69 -4.45
N TYR A 43 20.06 23.47 -5.45
CA TYR A 43 20.05 23.02 -6.84
C TYR A 43 21.46 22.72 -7.35
N ALA A 44 22.47 23.51 -6.97
CA ALA A 44 23.86 23.23 -7.30
C ALA A 44 24.35 21.89 -6.72
N ARG A 45 23.93 21.53 -5.50
CA ARG A 45 24.23 20.22 -4.89
C ARG A 45 23.54 19.08 -5.63
N PHE A 46 22.27 19.23 -6.00
CA PHE A 46 21.53 18.22 -6.78
C PHE A 46 22.23 17.92 -8.12
N LYS A 47 22.70 18.95 -8.83
CA LYS A 47 23.41 18.77 -10.11
C LYS A 47 24.67 17.89 -9.99
N LYS A 48 25.35 17.93 -8.84
CA LYS A 48 26.56 17.13 -8.56
C LYS A 48 26.26 15.66 -8.28
N LEU A 49 24.99 15.25 -8.14
CA LEU A 49 24.62 13.85 -7.96
C LEU A 49 24.78 13.07 -9.27
N THR A 50 25.41 11.90 -9.15
CA THR A 50 25.76 10.97 -10.23
C THR A 50 25.22 9.57 -9.94
N ILE A 51 25.25 8.66 -10.92
CA ILE A 51 24.78 7.27 -10.76
C ILE A 51 25.49 6.52 -9.62
N ASN A 52 26.71 6.95 -9.25
CA ASN A 52 27.50 6.38 -8.15
C ASN A 52 27.27 7.08 -6.80
N SER A 53 26.36 8.05 -6.73
CA SER A 53 26.02 8.72 -5.46
C SER A 53 25.31 7.77 -4.53
N THR A 54 25.58 7.88 -3.22
CA THR A 54 25.04 6.93 -2.25
C THR A 54 23.51 7.00 -2.17
N PRO A 55 22.83 5.88 -1.88
CA PRO A 55 21.38 5.84 -1.75
C PRO A 55 20.81 6.90 -0.80
N GLU A 56 21.49 7.18 0.32
CA GLU A 56 21.04 8.13 1.34
C GLU A 56 20.92 9.55 0.78
N ARG A 57 21.77 9.89 -0.20
CA ARG A 57 21.75 11.20 -0.86
C ARG A 57 20.74 11.29 -1.99
N VAL A 58 20.34 10.16 -2.56
CA VAL A 58 19.51 10.09 -3.78
C VAL A 58 18.04 9.79 -3.45
N MET A 59 17.78 8.87 -2.51
CA MET A 59 16.45 8.40 -2.16
C MET A 59 15.46 9.50 -1.77
N PRO A 60 15.84 10.55 -1.01
CA PRO A 60 14.89 11.61 -0.66
C PRO A 60 14.27 12.31 -1.89
N TYR A 61 15.06 12.51 -2.95
CA TYR A 61 14.58 13.11 -4.20
C TYR A 61 13.67 12.15 -4.96
N ILE A 62 14.08 10.89 -5.09
CA ILE A 62 13.28 9.87 -5.77
C ILE A 62 11.91 9.73 -5.08
N ASN A 63 11.89 9.64 -3.76
CA ASN A 63 10.65 9.51 -3.00
C ASN A 63 9.73 10.73 -3.18
N PHE A 64 10.30 11.94 -3.18
CA PHE A 64 9.52 13.14 -3.45
C PHE A 64 8.97 13.16 -4.88
N PHE A 65 9.77 12.76 -5.87
CA PHE A 65 9.32 12.67 -7.26
C PHE A 65 8.13 11.73 -7.43
N MET A 66 8.25 10.52 -6.88
CA MET A 66 7.19 9.53 -6.89
C MET A 66 5.90 10.07 -6.27
N GLN A 67 5.99 10.84 -5.19
CA GLN A 67 4.82 11.37 -4.50
C GLN A 67 4.20 12.59 -5.21
N ALA A 68 5.01 13.47 -5.77
CA ALA A 68 4.56 14.77 -6.26
C ALA A 68 4.26 14.81 -7.76
N TYR A 69 4.87 13.93 -8.57
CA TYR A 69 4.83 14.05 -10.04
C TYR A 69 4.42 12.78 -10.78
N CYS A 70 4.55 11.60 -10.18
CA CYS A 70 3.99 10.39 -10.78
C CYS A 70 2.45 10.41 -10.65
N LYS A 71 1.77 11.06 -11.60
CA LYS A 71 0.30 11.07 -11.71
C LYS A 71 -0.30 9.68 -11.97
N ASP A 72 0.48 8.76 -12.53
CA ASP A 72 0.04 7.39 -12.87
C ASP A 72 0.56 6.29 -11.94
N SER A 73 1.02 6.65 -10.75
CA SER A 73 0.88 5.72 -9.63
C SER A 73 0.67 6.50 -8.34
N ILE A 74 -0.59 6.59 -7.92
CA ILE A 74 -1.02 6.92 -6.54
C ILE A 74 -0.25 6.05 -5.50
N TYR A 75 0.33 4.95 -5.97
CA TYR A 75 0.97 3.89 -5.22
C TYR A 75 2.47 3.83 -5.52
N THR A 76 3.30 3.83 -4.48
CA THR A 76 4.73 3.55 -4.62
C THR A 76 4.97 2.10 -5.00
N GLN A 77 6.20 1.72 -5.40
CA GLN A 77 6.52 0.31 -5.60
C GLN A 77 6.28 -0.54 -4.34
N ALA A 78 6.48 0.03 -3.14
CA ALA A 78 6.21 -0.64 -1.88
C ALA A 78 4.70 -0.84 -1.66
N ASP A 79 3.86 0.13 -2.07
CA ASP A 79 2.41 -0.05 -2.08
C ASP A 79 1.98 -1.15 -3.04
N ARG A 80 2.51 -1.15 -4.27
CA ARG A 80 2.20 -2.18 -5.28
C ARG A 80 2.58 -3.58 -4.82
N SER A 81 3.79 -3.74 -4.27
CA SER A 81 4.27 -5.02 -3.74
C SER A 81 3.44 -5.49 -2.55
N ALA A 82 3.14 -4.61 -1.59
CA ALA A 82 2.31 -4.97 -0.45
C ALA A 82 0.86 -5.33 -0.86
N ALA A 83 0.31 -4.61 -1.84
CA ALA A 83 -1.02 -4.89 -2.37
C ALA A 83 -1.07 -6.21 -3.13
N TRP A 84 -0.06 -6.51 -3.95
CA TRP A 84 0.07 -7.79 -4.63
C TRP A 84 0.15 -8.95 -3.64
N GLU A 85 1.00 -8.86 -2.62
CA GLU A 85 1.13 -9.91 -1.61
C GLU A 85 -0.18 -10.13 -0.83
N MET A 86 -0.89 -9.05 -0.48
CA MET A 86 -2.22 -9.16 0.14
C MET A 86 -3.26 -9.75 -0.81
N TRP A 87 -3.22 -9.39 -2.10
CA TRP A 87 -4.10 -9.92 -3.12
C TRP A 87 -3.93 -11.43 -3.25
N VAL A 88 -2.69 -11.94 -3.28
CA VAL A 88 -2.38 -13.38 -3.34
C VAL A 88 -2.98 -14.11 -2.12
N GLU A 89 -2.84 -13.53 -0.93
CA GLU A 89 -3.43 -14.09 0.29
C GLU A 89 -4.96 -14.15 0.22
N LEU A 90 -5.62 -13.16 -0.36
CA LEU A 90 -7.09 -13.19 -0.54
C LEU A 90 -7.51 -14.15 -1.65
N ASP A 91 -6.76 -14.27 -2.74
CA ASP A 91 -7.10 -15.11 -3.89
C ASP A 91 -6.96 -16.61 -3.59
N THR A 92 -5.97 -16.98 -2.76
CA THR A 92 -5.63 -18.38 -2.49
C THR A 92 -6.30 -18.97 -1.24
N ARG A 93 -6.97 -18.15 -0.43
CA ARG A 93 -7.61 -18.62 0.82
C ARG A 93 -8.96 -19.27 0.56
N ILE A 94 -9.18 -20.42 1.18
CA ILE A 94 -10.47 -21.13 1.20
C ILE A 94 -11.62 -20.24 1.71
N ALA A 95 -11.34 -19.28 2.60
CA ALA A 95 -12.36 -18.37 3.13
C ALA A 95 -12.92 -17.38 2.09
N THR A 96 -12.33 -17.23 0.91
CA THR A 96 -12.89 -16.47 -0.23
C THR A 96 -13.54 -17.37 -1.29
N GLN A 97 -13.42 -18.69 -1.15
CA GLN A 97 -14.09 -19.66 -2.01
C GLN A 97 -15.43 -20.08 -1.38
N GLN A 98 -16.46 -20.22 -2.21
CA GLN A 98 -17.74 -20.75 -1.75
C GLN A 98 -17.54 -22.17 -1.24
N LEU A 99 -17.74 -22.37 0.06
CA LEU A 99 -17.86 -23.71 0.63
C LEU A 99 -19.25 -24.24 0.31
N ALA A 100 -19.35 -25.50 -0.14
CA ALA A 100 -20.65 -26.15 -0.29
C ALA A 100 -21.39 -26.16 1.05
N LYS A 101 -22.72 -26.19 1.03
CA LYS A 101 -23.57 -26.12 2.23
C LYS A 101 -23.22 -27.18 3.30
N GLU A 102 -22.63 -28.29 2.89
CA GLU A 102 -22.26 -29.43 3.73
C GLU A 102 -20.74 -29.54 3.97
N GLU A 103 -19.95 -28.65 3.39
CA GLU A 103 -18.49 -28.66 3.48
C GLU A 103 -17.95 -27.44 4.24
N GLY A 104 -16.79 -27.63 4.87
CA GLY A 104 -16.06 -26.59 5.58
C GLY A 104 -16.45 -26.44 7.05
N VAL A 105 -15.44 -26.33 7.90
CA VAL A 105 -15.62 -26.10 9.33
C VAL A 105 -15.72 -24.59 9.56
N ASP A 106 -16.85 -24.09 10.03
CA ASP A 106 -17.10 -22.65 10.23
C ASP A 106 -16.01 -21.98 11.09
N LYS A 107 -15.52 -22.70 12.11
CA LYS A 107 -14.37 -22.27 12.93
C LYS A 107 -13.09 -22.08 12.12
N SER A 108 -12.83 -22.94 11.12
CA SER A 108 -11.66 -22.81 10.23
C SER A 108 -11.81 -21.62 9.29
N ALA A 109 -13.01 -21.35 8.78
CA ALA A 109 -13.27 -20.15 7.98
C ALA A 109 -13.04 -18.87 8.80
N LEU A 110 -13.59 -18.81 10.02
CA LEU A 110 -13.39 -17.70 10.94
C LEU A 110 -11.90 -17.51 11.30
N THR A 111 -11.19 -18.61 11.57
CA THR A 111 -9.75 -18.60 11.86
C THR A 111 -8.94 -18.08 10.67
N SER A 112 -9.26 -18.51 9.45
CA SER A 112 -8.61 -18.04 8.22
C SER A 112 -8.79 -16.54 8.01
N ILE A 113 -10.00 -16.01 8.27
CA ILE A 113 -10.29 -14.57 8.18
C ILE A 113 -9.53 -13.80 9.25
N TYR A 114 -9.50 -14.29 10.49
CA TYR A 114 -8.76 -13.64 11.56
C TYR A 114 -7.25 -13.58 11.28
N ALA A 115 -6.68 -14.61 10.66
CA ALA A 115 -5.26 -14.66 10.29
C ALA A 115 -4.84 -13.53 9.34
N LEU A 116 -5.75 -12.97 8.56
CA LEU A 116 -5.48 -11.83 7.66
C LEU A 116 -4.93 -10.62 8.41
N PHE A 117 -5.31 -10.41 9.68
CA PHE A 117 -4.79 -9.29 10.47
C PHE A 117 -3.27 -9.37 10.65
N GLN A 118 -2.76 -10.58 10.87
CA GLN A 118 -1.34 -10.79 11.08
C GLN A 118 -0.58 -10.57 9.77
N ILE A 119 -1.09 -11.12 8.68
CA ILE A 119 -0.55 -10.93 7.33
C ILE A 119 -0.46 -9.45 6.99
N HIS A 120 -1.57 -8.70 7.12
CA HIS A 120 -1.58 -7.28 6.82
C HIS A 120 -0.51 -6.51 7.63
N ARG A 121 -0.38 -6.81 8.94
CA ARG A 121 0.65 -6.18 9.78
C ARG A 121 2.07 -6.54 9.34
N GLU A 122 2.31 -7.79 8.97
CA GLU A 122 3.62 -8.24 8.48
C GLU A 122 3.99 -7.57 7.17
N LEU A 123 3.05 -7.48 6.22
CA LEU A 123 3.24 -6.77 4.95
C LEU A 123 3.55 -5.29 5.19
N ALA A 124 2.76 -4.60 6.02
CA ALA A 124 2.99 -3.20 6.33
C ALA A 124 4.36 -2.94 7.00
N LYS A 125 4.80 -3.83 7.90
CA LYS A 125 6.11 -3.72 8.55
C LYS A 125 7.26 -4.02 7.58
N ARG A 126 7.10 -5.03 6.71
CA ARG A 126 8.10 -5.46 5.72
C ARG A 126 8.37 -4.38 4.68
N HIS A 127 7.31 -3.76 4.16
CA HIS A 127 7.40 -2.72 3.13
C HIS A 127 7.62 -1.31 3.70
N GLY A 128 7.40 -1.15 5.01
CA GLY A 128 7.76 0.04 5.77
C GLY A 128 6.95 1.29 5.38
N PRO A 129 7.43 2.50 5.75
CA PRO A 129 6.68 3.74 5.55
C PRO A 129 6.30 4.08 4.10
N ASN A 130 6.95 3.42 3.13
CA ASN A 130 6.69 3.65 1.71
C ASN A 130 5.39 2.98 1.24
N CYS A 131 4.86 1.96 1.92
CA CYS A 131 3.57 1.34 1.56
C CYS A 131 2.36 2.02 2.26
N LYS A 132 2.42 3.34 2.47
CA LYS A 132 1.41 4.06 3.27
C LYS A 132 0.02 4.05 2.63
N SER A 133 -0.06 4.10 1.30
CA SER A 133 -1.34 4.10 0.58
C SER A 133 -2.03 2.74 0.68
N TYR A 134 -1.28 1.64 0.48
CA TYR A 134 -1.74 0.28 0.77
C TYR A 134 -2.17 0.15 2.22
N TYR A 135 -1.35 0.63 3.16
CA TYR A 135 -1.63 0.50 4.59
C TYR A 135 -2.96 1.15 4.96
N LEU A 136 -3.23 2.38 4.50
CA LEU A 136 -4.48 3.07 4.80
C LEU A 136 -5.69 2.40 4.15
N LEU A 137 -5.55 1.94 2.91
CA LEU A 137 -6.58 1.20 2.19
C LEU A 137 -6.95 -0.10 2.93
N ALA A 138 -5.94 -0.92 3.24
CA ALA A 138 -6.14 -2.17 3.95
C ALA A 138 -6.66 -1.93 5.37
N LYS A 139 -6.03 -1.04 6.15
CA LYS A 139 -6.47 -0.70 7.51
C LYS A 139 -7.96 -0.37 7.56
N GLY A 140 -8.45 0.47 6.65
CA GLY A 140 -9.88 0.81 6.58
C GLY A 140 -10.78 -0.39 6.33
N TYR A 141 -10.39 -1.28 5.41
CA TYR A 141 -11.11 -2.53 5.16
C TYR A 141 -11.13 -3.46 6.39
N PHE A 142 -9.99 -3.62 7.06
CA PHE A 142 -9.89 -4.44 8.26
C PHE A 142 -10.70 -3.88 9.43
N GLU A 143 -10.74 -2.56 9.61
CA GLU A 143 -11.50 -1.91 10.67
C GLU A 143 -13.01 -1.96 10.45
N ASN A 144 -13.45 -1.79 9.20
CA ASN A 144 -14.87 -1.67 8.87
C ASN A 144 -15.55 -3.01 8.54
N GLU A 145 -14.80 -3.99 8.02
CA GLU A 145 -15.38 -5.26 7.52
C GLU A 145 -14.92 -6.47 8.34
N ILE A 146 -13.60 -6.67 8.44
CA ILE A 146 -13.05 -7.87 9.07
C ILE A 146 -13.20 -7.84 10.59
N ARG A 147 -12.96 -6.69 11.24
CA ARG A 147 -13.05 -6.55 12.70
C ARG A 147 -14.47 -6.79 13.23
N PRO A 148 -15.55 -6.17 12.69
CA PRO A 148 -16.89 -6.42 13.19
C PRO A 148 -17.32 -7.88 12.99
N PHE A 149 -16.99 -8.47 11.84
CA PHE A 149 -17.30 -9.88 11.55
C PHE A 149 -16.61 -10.83 12.54
N THR A 150 -15.28 -10.70 12.68
CA THR A 150 -14.51 -11.56 13.57
C THR A 150 -14.87 -11.36 15.04
N ALA A 151 -15.13 -10.13 15.49
CA ALA A 151 -15.55 -9.84 16.86
C ALA A 151 -16.90 -10.47 17.20
N LYS A 152 -17.87 -10.39 16.29
CA LYS A 152 -19.19 -11.02 16.45
C LYS A 152 -19.05 -12.53 16.58
N TRP A 153 -18.44 -13.16 15.58
CA TRP A 153 -18.45 -14.61 15.45
C TRP A 153 -17.44 -15.33 16.35
N HIS A 154 -16.44 -14.63 16.88
CA HIS A 154 -15.52 -15.24 17.85
C HIS A 154 -16.22 -15.72 19.13
N GLN A 155 -17.27 -15.01 19.57
CA GLN A 155 -18.02 -15.36 20.79
C GLN A 155 -19.27 -16.20 20.53
N HIS A 156 -19.90 -16.05 19.35
CA HIS A 156 -21.26 -16.53 19.09
C HIS A 156 -21.34 -17.75 18.16
N LEU A 157 -20.21 -18.29 17.69
CA LEU A 157 -20.22 -19.37 16.72
C LEU A 157 -20.46 -20.74 17.37
N ASP A 158 -21.64 -21.29 17.13
CA ASP A 158 -22.14 -22.60 17.56
C ASP A 158 -22.97 -23.27 16.43
N GLU A 159 -23.54 -24.45 16.70
CA GLU A 159 -24.32 -25.20 15.69
C GLU A 159 -25.61 -24.46 15.28
N GLU A 160 -26.30 -23.81 16.22
CA GLU A 160 -27.57 -23.11 15.96
C GLU A 160 -27.37 -21.84 15.12
N SER A 161 -26.19 -21.22 15.24
CA SER A 161 -25.85 -20.00 14.52
C SER A 161 -25.11 -20.22 13.20
N SER A 162 -24.83 -21.48 12.82
CA SER A 162 -24.09 -21.83 11.60
C SER A 162 -24.72 -21.26 10.33
N ASP A 163 -26.05 -21.35 10.19
CA ASP A 163 -26.75 -20.81 9.01
C ASP A 163 -26.60 -19.27 8.92
N ILE A 164 -26.67 -18.59 10.05
CA ILE A 164 -26.53 -17.14 10.13
C ILE A 164 -25.07 -16.74 9.84
N PHE A 165 -24.10 -17.47 10.40
CA PHE A 165 -22.68 -17.28 10.13
C PHE A 165 -22.38 -17.44 8.65
N ARG A 166 -22.85 -18.52 8.01
CA ARG A 166 -22.63 -18.79 6.57
C ARG A 166 -23.23 -17.71 5.69
N LYS A 167 -24.42 -17.20 6.04
CA LYS A 167 -25.04 -16.08 5.33
C LYS A 167 -24.21 -14.79 5.43
N GLU A 168 -23.71 -14.46 6.60
CA GLU A 168 -22.85 -13.27 6.79
C GLU A 168 -21.46 -13.44 6.20
N LEU A 169 -20.92 -14.66 6.24
CA LEU A 169 -19.67 -15.01 5.59
C LEU A 169 -19.77 -14.76 4.09
N TYR A 170 -20.87 -15.17 3.45
CA TYR A 170 -21.12 -14.89 2.04
C TYR A 170 -21.11 -13.38 1.74
N GLN A 171 -21.77 -12.57 2.56
CA GLN A 171 -21.76 -11.11 2.41
C GLN A 171 -20.36 -10.52 2.58
N LEU A 172 -19.57 -11.04 3.54
CA LEU A 172 -18.19 -10.63 3.71
C LEU A 172 -17.34 -11.03 2.49
N GLN A 173 -17.54 -12.21 1.92
CA GLN A 173 -16.84 -12.69 0.73
C GLN A 173 -17.07 -11.76 -0.48
N GLU A 174 -18.29 -11.26 -0.68
CA GLU A 174 -18.57 -10.25 -1.72
C GLU A 174 -17.73 -8.99 -1.52
N LYS A 175 -17.66 -8.48 -0.30
CA LYS A 175 -16.81 -7.33 0.05
C LYS A 175 -15.31 -7.63 -0.07
N MET A 176 -14.89 -8.87 0.23
CA MET A 176 -13.51 -9.33 0.04
C MET A 176 -13.14 -9.32 -1.44
N ASN A 177 -14.06 -9.69 -2.34
CA ASN A 177 -13.85 -9.61 -3.78
C ASN A 177 -13.71 -8.16 -4.26
N GLU A 178 -14.55 -7.24 -3.77
CA GLU A 178 -14.38 -5.81 -4.06
C GLU A 178 -13.03 -5.26 -3.58
N PHE A 179 -12.60 -5.68 -2.39
CA PHE A 179 -11.30 -5.31 -1.84
C PHE A 179 -10.15 -5.90 -2.67
N LYS A 180 -10.27 -7.16 -3.12
CA LYS A 180 -9.31 -7.80 -4.02
C LYS A 180 -9.17 -7.01 -5.32
N SER A 181 -10.26 -6.58 -5.95
CA SER A 181 -10.21 -5.74 -7.16
C SER A 181 -9.50 -4.40 -6.91
N LYS A 182 -9.68 -3.78 -5.73
CA LYS A 182 -8.94 -2.56 -5.36
C LYS A 182 -7.45 -2.82 -5.19
N LEU A 183 -7.07 -3.95 -4.59
CA LEU A 183 -5.66 -4.34 -4.45
C LEU A 183 -5.02 -4.63 -5.81
N GLU A 184 -5.76 -5.24 -6.74
CA GLU A 184 -5.30 -5.47 -8.11
C GLU A 184 -4.99 -4.15 -8.82
N GLN A 185 -5.89 -3.15 -8.72
CA GLN A 185 -5.67 -1.79 -9.22
C GLN A 185 -4.48 -1.09 -8.57
N VAL A 186 -4.21 -1.39 -7.31
CA VAL A 186 -3.02 -0.86 -6.61
C VAL A 186 -1.76 -1.56 -7.11
N SER A 187 -1.81 -2.85 -7.42
CA SER A 187 -0.64 -3.65 -7.79
C SER A 187 -0.22 -3.55 -9.25
N GLY A 188 -1.17 -3.26 -10.15
CA GLY A 188 -0.94 -3.02 -11.59
C GLY A 188 -0.27 -1.69 -11.86
#